data_AF-A0A067QI36-F1
#
_entry.id   AF-A0A067QI36-F1
#
_cell.length_a   1.000
_cell.length_b   1.000
_cell.length_c   1.000
_cell.angle_alpha   90.00
_cell.angle_beta   90.00
_cell.angle_gamma   90.00
#
_symmetry.space_group_name_H-M   'P 1'
#
loop_
_entity.id
_entity.type
_entity.pdbx_description
1 polymer ?
#
loop_
_entity_poly.entity_id
_entity_poly.type
_entity_poly.pdbx_seq_one_letter_code
_entity_poly.pdbx_strand_id
1 'polypeptide(L)'
;MGEYFGGALCVVDLNGDRLDDLVVASPQFSLQATNSAKLVGDEGRIYVFINGDKGRFKEITGDRMIMGNRRYGARFGTAVANVGDLNMDGYEGE
;
A
#
# COMPACT_ATOMS: atom_id res chain seq x y z
N MET A 1 -13.00 8.92 13.77
CA MET A 1 -12.98 8.02 12.60
C MET A 1 -11.58 8.06 12.02
N GLY A 2 -10.97 6.89 11.76
CA GLY A 2 -9.61 6.76 11.23
C GLY A 2 -9.61 6.12 9.84
N GLU A 3 -8.44 5.91 9.26
CA GLU A 3 -8.28 5.39 7.89
C GLU A 3 -8.28 3.85 7.78
N TYR A 4 -8.39 3.16 8.91
CA TYR A 4 -8.34 1.68 9.00
C TYR A 4 -6.97 1.11 8.55
N PHE A 5 -5.89 1.81 8.89
CA PHE A 5 -4.51 1.36 8.71
C PHE A 5 -4.28 0.01 9.40
N GLY A 6 -3.77 -0.97 8.66
CA GLY A 6 -3.64 -2.34 9.13
C GLY A 6 -4.89 -3.20 8.89
N GLY A 7 -5.86 -2.72 8.11
CA GLY A 7 -7.06 -3.48 7.75
C GLY A 7 -6.76 -4.74 6.91
N ALA A 8 -5.66 -4.72 6.16
CA ALA A 8 -5.02 -5.87 5.54
C ALA A 8 -3.50 -5.62 5.48
N LEU A 9 -2.70 -6.69 5.47
CA LEU A 9 -1.25 -6.61 5.33
C LEU A 9 -0.68 -7.88 4.69
N CYS A 10 0.49 -7.77 4.08
CA CYS A 10 1.30 -8.92 3.67
C CYS A 10 2.79 -8.62 3.82
N VAL A 11 3.59 -9.68 3.78
CA VAL A 11 5.04 -9.65 3.79
C VAL A 11 5.54 -10.26 2.47
N VAL A 12 6.48 -9.59 1.84
CA VAL A 12 7.00 -9.90 0.50
C VAL A 12 8.36 -9.21 0.32
N ASP A 13 9.31 -9.84 -0.36
CA ASP A 13 10.57 -9.19 -0.76
C ASP A 13 10.34 -8.45 -2.09
N LEU A 14 10.17 -7.12 -2.02
CA LEU A 14 9.80 -6.30 -3.20
C LEU A 14 11.02 -5.82 -3.99
N ASN A 15 12.22 -5.88 -3.41
CA ASN A 15 13.42 -5.30 -3.99
C ASN A 15 14.51 -6.34 -4.32
N GLY A 16 14.29 -7.60 -3.97
CA GLY A 16 15.17 -8.74 -4.24
C GLY A 16 16.40 -8.81 -3.33
N ASP A 17 16.41 -8.12 -2.19
CA ASP A 17 17.55 -8.10 -1.27
C ASP A 17 17.53 -9.23 -0.21
N ARG A 18 16.51 -10.10 -0.27
CA ARG A 18 16.23 -11.21 0.64
C ARG A 18 15.83 -10.77 2.05
N LEU A 19 15.40 -9.52 2.21
CA LEU A 19 14.77 -9.03 3.43
C LEU A 19 13.27 -8.87 3.21
N ASP A 20 12.50 -9.31 4.19
CA ASP A 20 11.05 -9.17 4.20
C ASP A 20 10.66 -7.69 4.28
N ASP A 21 9.96 -7.20 3.24
CA ASP A 21 9.30 -5.90 3.24
C ASP A 21 7.85 -6.02 3.73
N LEU A 22 7.29 -4.89 4.19
CA LEU A 22 5.95 -4.86 4.75
C LEU A 22 5.02 -3.99 3.90
N VAL A 23 3.89 -4.58 3.49
CA VAL A 23 2.80 -3.88 2.80
C VAL A 23 1.61 -3.78 3.74
N VAL A 24 1.13 -2.56 4.01
CA VAL A 24 0.01 -2.29 4.92
C VAL A 24 -1.08 -1.51 4.21
N ALA A 25 -2.30 -2.01 4.24
CA ALA A 25 -3.44 -1.34 3.64
C ALA A 25 -4.21 -0.46 4.62
N SER A 26 -4.83 0.59 4.07
CA SER A 26 -5.69 1.52 4.77
C SER A 26 -6.94 1.80 3.93
N PRO A 27 -7.92 0.88 3.91
CA PRO A 27 -9.05 0.93 2.98
C PRO A 27 -9.99 2.13 3.18
N GLN A 28 -9.99 2.74 4.37
CA GLN A 28 -10.83 3.91 4.68
C GLN A 28 -10.04 5.23 4.55
N PHE A 29 -8.80 5.18 4.04
CA PHE A 29 -8.04 6.39 3.72
C PHE A 29 -8.81 7.25 2.72
N SER A 30 -8.85 8.56 3.01
CA SER A 30 -9.58 9.55 2.25
C SER A 30 -8.68 10.75 1.97
N LEU A 31 -8.44 11.07 0.70
CA LEU A 31 -7.73 12.29 0.32
C LEU A 31 -8.58 13.50 0.72
N GLN A 32 -7.99 14.41 1.50
CA GLN A 32 -8.65 15.66 1.84
C GLN A 32 -8.84 16.47 0.55
N ALA A 33 -10.09 16.74 0.18
CA ALA A 33 -10.40 17.54 -0.99
C ALA A 33 -9.91 18.97 -0.71
N THR A 34 -8.87 19.41 -1.43
CA THR A 34 -8.30 20.76 -1.27
C THR A 34 -9.28 21.87 -1.68
N ASN A 35 -10.29 21.54 -2.48
CA ASN A 35 -11.43 22.38 -2.82
C ASN A 35 -12.67 21.48 -2.91
N SER A 36 -13.81 21.94 -2.42
CA SER A 36 -15.07 21.21 -2.14
C SER A 36 -15.76 20.46 -3.30
N ALA A 37 -15.09 20.13 -4.41
CA ALA A 37 -15.71 19.54 -5.60
C ALA A 37 -15.89 18.01 -5.53
N LYS A 38 -15.26 17.29 -4.60
CA LYS A 38 -15.58 15.87 -4.34
C LYS A 38 -14.91 15.41 -3.05
N LEU A 39 -15.68 15.23 -1.98
CA LEU A 39 -15.20 14.42 -0.86
C LEU A 39 -14.97 13.01 -1.41
N VAL A 40 -13.72 12.62 -1.57
CA VAL A 40 -13.38 11.22 -1.85
C VAL A 40 -13.25 10.54 -0.51
N GLY A 41 -14.35 9.94 -0.05
CA GLY A 41 -14.38 9.13 1.15
C GLY A 41 -14.00 7.68 0.83
N ASP A 42 -13.32 7.02 1.76
CA ASP A 42 -12.97 5.60 1.70
C ASP A 42 -12.38 5.18 0.35
N GLU A 43 -11.42 5.96 -0.16
CA GLU A 43 -10.73 5.68 -1.42
C GLU A 43 -9.78 4.49 -1.28
N GLY A 44 -9.08 4.46 -0.15
CA GLY A 44 -8.06 3.46 0.16
C GLY A 44 -6.64 3.89 -0.26
N ARG A 45 -5.65 3.41 0.51
CA ARG A 45 -4.21 3.60 0.28
C ARG A 45 -3.45 2.35 0.69
N ILE A 46 -2.34 2.07 0.02
CA ILE A 46 -1.35 1.07 0.41
C ILE A 46 -0.06 1.78 0.84
N TYR A 47 0.47 1.37 1.98
CA TYR A 47 1.74 1.80 2.53
C TYR A 47 2.75 0.67 2.31
N VAL A 48 3.92 1.02 1.77
CA VAL A 48 5.01 0.06 1.53
C VAL A 48 6.19 0.48 2.38
N PHE A 49 6.70 -0.44 3.19
CA PHE A 49 7.82 -0.26 4.08
C PHE A 49 8.95 -1.19 3.66
N ILE A 50 10.03 -0.63 3.11
CA ILE A 50 11.20 -1.39 2.70
C ILE A 50 12.13 -1.62 3.89
N ASN A 51 12.54 -2.86 4.10
CA ASN A 51 13.44 -3.26 5.17
C ASN A 51 14.90 -3.05 4.75
N GLY A 52 15.41 -1.85 4.96
CA GLY A 52 16.77 -1.51 4.49
C GLY A 52 17.92 -2.11 5.31
N ASP A 53 17.65 -2.60 6.53
CA ASP A 53 18.64 -3.29 7.38
C ASP A 53 17.96 -3.92 8.60
N LYS A 54 17.66 -5.23 8.50
CA LYS A 54 17.26 -6.11 9.61
C LYS A 54 16.26 -5.49 10.60
N GLY A 55 15.16 -4.95 10.10
CA GLY A 55 14.08 -4.36 10.88
C GLY A 55 14.07 -2.83 10.90
N ARG A 56 15.00 -2.17 10.20
CA ARG A 56 14.94 -0.73 9.93
C ARG A 56 14.13 -0.47 8.68
N PHE A 57 12.83 -0.27 8.87
CA PHE A 57 11.87 -0.01 7.81
C PHE A 57 11.88 1.46 7.36
N LYS A 58 11.74 1.67 6.05
CA LYS A 58 11.55 2.98 5.43
C LYS A 58 10.29 2.97 4.56
N GLU A 59 9.37 3.88 4.82
CA GLU A 59 8.17 4.06 3.98
C GLU A 59 8.57 4.60 2.60
N ILE A 60 8.00 4.02 1.55
CA ILE A 60 8.00 4.59 0.21
C ILE A 60 6.99 5.75 0.16
N THR A 61 7.49 6.95 -0.16
CA THR A 61 6.72 8.19 -0.20
C THR A 61 6.90 8.91 -1.55
N GLY A 62 6.13 10.00 -1.77
CA GLY A 62 6.16 10.79 -3.01
C GLY A 62 5.46 10.10 -4.17
N ASP A 63 6.05 10.18 -5.37
CA ASP A 63 5.45 9.68 -6.61
C ASP A 63 5.32 8.16 -6.67
N ARG A 64 5.90 7.44 -5.71
CA ARG A 64 5.83 5.97 -5.59
C ARG A 64 4.75 5.50 -4.60
N MET A 65 3.93 6.40 -4.07
CA MET A 65 2.79 6.04 -3.22
C MET A 65 1.73 5.31 -4.04
N ILE A 66 1.17 4.25 -3.47
CA ILE A 66 0.10 3.48 -4.09
C ILE A 66 -1.24 3.91 -3.47
N MET A 67 -2.09 4.55 -4.27
CA MET A 67 -3.38 5.09 -3.85
C MET A 67 -4.49 4.56 -4.74
N GLY A 68 -5.73 4.62 -4.25
CA GLY A 68 -6.90 4.39 -5.09
C GLY A 68 -7.03 5.40 -6.24
N ASN A 69 -8.06 5.23 -7.06
CA ASN A 69 -8.31 6.05 -8.25
C ASN A 69 -9.35 7.17 -8.01
N ARG A 70 -9.39 7.71 -6.79
CA ARG A 70 -10.26 8.82 -6.36
C ARG A 70 -11.75 8.49 -6.46
N ARG A 71 -12.09 7.21 -6.32
CA ARG A 71 -13.47 6.71 -6.33
C ARG A 71 -13.98 6.55 -4.90
N TYR A 72 -15.08 7.23 -4.61
CA TYR A 72 -15.76 7.16 -3.33
C TYR A 72 -16.16 5.71 -2.99
N GLY A 73 -15.82 5.26 -1.79
CA GLY A 73 -16.18 3.93 -1.28
C GLY A 73 -15.51 2.76 -2.00
N ALA A 74 -14.47 3.02 -2.82
CA ALA A 74 -13.76 1.97 -3.53
C ALA A 74 -12.96 1.06 -2.60
N ARG A 75 -12.49 1.60 -1.47
CA ARG A 75 -11.77 0.87 -0.43
C ARG A 75 -10.60 0.06 -0.99
N PHE A 76 -9.78 0.71 -1.81
CA PHE A 76 -8.57 0.12 -2.34
C PHE A 76 -7.69 -0.41 -1.19
N GLY A 77 -7.20 -1.64 -1.35
CA GLY A 77 -6.48 -2.35 -0.28
C GLY A 77 -7.36 -3.10 0.71
N THR A 78 -8.67 -3.30 0.45
CA THR A 78 -9.53 -4.16 1.29
C THR A 78 -8.95 -5.56 1.52
N ALA A 79 -8.22 -6.09 0.54
CA ALA A 79 -7.41 -7.30 0.67
C ALA A 79 -6.07 -7.09 -0.03
N VAL A 80 -5.03 -7.73 0.50
CA VAL A 80 -3.67 -7.74 -0.07
C VAL A 80 -3.13 -9.16 0.08
N ALA A 81 -2.49 -9.68 -0.97
CA ALA A 81 -1.87 -11.01 -0.96
C ALA A 81 -0.53 -10.95 -1.71
N ASN A 82 0.46 -11.68 -1.21
CA ASN A 82 1.67 -11.98 -1.97
C ASN A 82 1.32 -13.09 -2.99
N VAL A 83 1.60 -12.84 -4.26
CA VAL A 83 1.35 -13.76 -5.39
C VAL A 83 2.61 -14.49 -5.88
N GLY A 84 3.76 -14.19 -5.27
CA GLY A 84 5.07 -14.69 -5.67
C GLY A 84 5.59 -14.04 -6.95
N ASP A 85 6.62 -14.64 -7.52
CA ASP A 85 7.18 -14.26 -8.82
C ASP A 85 6.32 -14.84 -9.95
N LEU A 86 5.45 -14.00 -10.53
CA LEU A 86 4.52 -14.40 -11.59
C LEU A 86 5.16 -14.44 -12.97
N ASN A 87 6.19 -13.64 -13.22
CA ASN A 87 6.79 -13.44 -14.55
C ASN A 87 8.15 -14.16 -14.72
N MET A 88 8.67 -14.76 -13.63
CA MET A 88 9.95 -15.47 -13.53
C MET A 88 11.19 -14.59 -13.75
N ASP A 89 11.13 -13.31 -13.37
CA ASP A 89 12.25 -12.38 -13.48
C ASP A 89 13.14 -12.31 -12.22
N GLY A 90 12.74 -13.00 -11.15
CA GLY A 90 13.43 -13.03 -9.87
C GLY A 90 12.95 -12.00 -8.85
N TYR A 91 11.88 -11.26 -9.11
CA TYR A 91 11.20 -10.37 -8.17
C TYR A 91 9.81 -10.90 -7.78
N GLU A 92 9.41 -10.74 -6.52
CA GLU A 92 8.07 -11.14 -6.06
C GLU A 92 7.04 -10.01 -6.24
N GLY A 93 5.80 -10.35 -6.57
CA GLY A 93 4.64 -9.49 -6.33
C GLY A 93 4.39 -8.36 -7.33
N GLU A 94 4.66 -8.58 -8.63
CA GLU A 94 4.17 -7.69 -9.71
C GLU A 94 2.63 -7.66 -9.85
#